data_AF-A0A2H0YPF2-F1
#
_entry.id   AF-A0A2H0YPF2-F1
#
_cell.length_a   1.000
_cell.length_b   1.000
_cell.length_c   1.000
_cell.angle_alpha   90.00
_cell.angle_beta   90.00
_cell.angle_gamma   90.00
#
_symmetry.space_group_name_H-M   'P 1'
#
loop_
_entity.id
_entity.type
_entity.pdbx_description
1 polymer ?
#
loop_
_entity_poly.entity_id
_entity_poly.type
_entity_poly.pdbx_seq_one_letter_code
_entity_poly.pdbx_strand_id
1 'polypeptide(L)'
;MKNQKTNLLCLLTTAIFCIAAAINTASANAKDCGGSIECACGDTVKQNYTMQADLNCAGNALVLGADNITINCGGHIITGNGSVGQE
;
A
#
# COMPACT_ATOMS: atom_id res chain seq x y z
N MET A 1 -9.47 27.95 26.67
CA MET A 1 -8.12 28.24 27.19
C MET A 1 -7.86 27.39 28.42
N LYS A 2 -7.00 26.37 28.34
CA LYS A 2 -6.26 25.76 29.48
C LYS A 2 -5.36 24.65 28.94
N ASN A 3 -4.12 25.05 28.68
CA ASN A 3 -3.04 24.27 28.08
C ASN A 3 -1.87 24.29 29.09
N GLN A 4 -1.91 23.45 30.15
CA GLN A 4 -0.83 23.47 31.16
C GLN A 4 -0.74 22.25 32.12
N LYS A 5 -0.90 20.99 31.67
CA LYS A 5 -0.56 19.81 32.51
C LYS A 5 0.07 18.64 31.74
N THR A 6 0.94 18.97 30.80
CA THR A 6 1.98 18.07 30.26
C THR A 6 3.05 17.87 31.35
N ASN A 7 3.70 16.70 31.41
CA ASN A 7 5.03 16.46 32.05
C ASN A 7 5.12 15.73 33.42
N LEU A 8 4.17 14.86 33.82
CA LEU A 8 4.47 13.93 34.93
C LEU A 8 4.05 12.47 34.71
N LEU A 9 3.27 12.20 33.67
CA LEU A 9 2.74 10.86 33.39
C LEU A 9 3.40 10.23 32.16
N CYS A 10 4.74 10.33 32.03
CA CYS A 10 5.50 9.75 30.91
C CYS A 10 6.64 8.82 31.38
N LEU A 11 6.80 8.61 32.69
CA LEU A 11 7.94 7.85 33.24
C LEU A 11 7.62 6.40 33.64
N LEU A 12 6.38 5.92 33.48
CA LEU A 12 5.97 4.58 33.94
C LEU A 12 5.52 3.61 32.83
N THR A 13 5.54 4.01 31.55
CA THR A 13 5.07 3.16 30.46
C THR A 13 6.18 2.51 29.61
N THR A 14 7.46 2.75 29.92
CA THR A 14 8.61 2.29 29.14
C THR A 14 9.09 0.85 29.43
N ALA A 15 8.31 0.02 30.13
CA ALA A 15 8.78 -1.31 30.56
C ALA A 15 8.08 -2.50 29.89
N ILE A 16 7.08 -2.32 29.04
CA ILE A 16 6.37 -3.46 28.43
C ILE A 16 6.15 -3.16 26.96
N PHE A 17 6.55 -4.12 26.11
CA PHE A 17 6.34 -4.20 24.66
C PHE A 17 7.51 -3.86 23.72
N CYS A 18 8.69 -4.43 23.96
CA CYS A 18 9.77 -4.50 22.96
C CYS A 18 9.68 -5.77 22.06
N ILE A 19 8.48 -6.20 21.68
CA ILE A 19 8.25 -7.01 20.48
C ILE A 19 7.02 -6.46 19.75
N ALA A 20 7.04 -5.16 19.43
CA ALA A 20 6.30 -4.69 18.27
C ALA A 20 7.27 -4.74 17.10
N ALA A 21 7.25 -5.83 16.34
CA ALA A 21 7.75 -5.77 14.98
C ALA A 21 7.00 -4.63 14.29
N ALA A 22 7.71 -3.55 13.96
CA ALA A 22 7.16 -2.42 13.25
C ALA A 22 6.73 -2.90 11.87
N ILE A 23 5.49 -3.35 11.75
CA ILE A 23 4.82 -3.52 10.47
C ILE A 23 4.63 -2.11 9.91
N ASN A 24 5.60 -1.69 9.10
CA ASN A 24 5.49 -0.50 8.27
C ASN A 24 4.36 -0.76 7.27
N THR A 25 3.12 -0.49 7.67
CA THR A 25 2.00 -0.46 6.74
C THR A 25 2.18 0.78 5.89
N ALA A 26 2.92 0.64 4.78
CA ALA A 26 2.94 1.63 3.72
C ALA A 26 1.51 1.73 3.20
N SER A 27 0.77 2.73 3.69
CA SER A 27 -0.51 3.12 3.12
C SER A 27 -0.21 3.68 1.74
N ALA A 28 -0.24 2.82 0.72
CA ALA A 28 -0.22 3.26 -0.66
C ALA A 28 -1.53 4.02 -0.91
N ASN A 29 -1.44 5.33 -1.07
CA ASN A 29 -2.57 6.11 -1.55
C ASN A 29 -2.76 5.68 -3.00
N ALA A 30 -3.86 4.97 -3.28
CA ALA A 30 -4.24 4.58 -4.63
C ALA A 30 -4.22 5.82 -5.55
N LYS A 31 -3.28 5.86 -6.50
CA LYS A 31 -3.20 6.89 -7.54
C LYS A 31 -3.50 6.30 -8.91
N ASP A 32 -3.77 7.16 -9.89
CA ASP A 32 -3.83 6.73 -11.28
C ASP A 32 -2.41 6.39 -11.79
N CYS A 33 -2.28 5.30 -12.55
CA CYS A 33 -1.01 4.83 -13.13
C CYS A 33 -1.19 4.22 -14.54
N GLY A 34 -0.08 3.83 -15.16
CA GLY A 34 -0.03 3.26 -16.51
C GLY A 34 0.74 4.12 -17.51
N GLY A 35 1.00 3.59 -18.70
CA GLY A 35 1.85 4.23 -19.70
C GLY A 35 3.27 4.41 -19.17
N SER A 36 3.69 5.67 -19.00
CA SER A 36 4.98 6.05 -18.42
C SER A 36 4.94 6.24 -16.90
N ILE A 37 3.76 6.12 -16.27
CA ILE A 37 3.58 6.27 -14.83
C ILE A 37 3.67 4.88 -14.19
N GLU A 38 4.70 4.70 -13.35
CA GLU A 38 4.91 3.46 -12.60
C GLU A 38 3.71 3.19 -11.66
N CYS A 39 3.22 1.95 -11.70
CA CYS A 39 2.12 1.49 -10.85
C CYS A 39 2.66 0.88 -9.56
N ALA A 40 2.04 1.24 -8.44
CA ALA A 40 2.25 0.63 -7.13
C ALA A 40 1.00 -0.12 -6.65
N CYS A 41 1.13 -0.86 -5.54
CA CYS A 41 0.00 -1.57 -4.93
C CYS A 41 -1.15 -0.60 -4.60
N GLY A 42 -2.37 -0.96 -4.99
CA GLY A 42 -3.58 -0.18 -4.81
C GLY A 42 -3.86 0.84 -5.91
N ASP A 43 -2.95 1.07 -6.86
CA ASP A 43 -3.15 2.05 -7.93
C ASP A 43 -4.28 1.65 -8.89
N THR A 44 -4.85 2.67 -9.52
CA THR A 44 -5.82 2.51 -10.61
C THR A 44 -5.13 2.66 -11.97
N VAL A 45 -5.07 1.59 -12.73
CA VAL A 45 -4.48 1.58 -14.06
C VAL A 45 -5.45 2.24 -15.05
N LYS A 46 -5.03 3.33 -15.68
CA LYS A 46 -5.82 4.10 -16.66
C LYS A 46 -5.31 3.97 -18.09
N GLN A 47 -4.14 3.39 -18.28
CA GLN A 47 -3.50 3.19 -19.59
C GLN A 47 -2.75 1.85 -19.61
N ASN A 48 -2.46 1.32 -20.81
CA ASN A 48 -1.62 0.14 -20.97
C ASN A 48 -0.33 0.26 -20.15
N TYR A 49 0.04 -0.80 -19.44
CA TYR A 49 1.18 -0.78 -18.53
C TYR A 49 2.04 -2.03 -18.73
N THR A 50 3.36 -1.83 -18.79
CA THR A 50 4.32 -2.93 -18.66
C THR A 50 4.97 -2.79 -17.30
N MET A 51 4.86 -3.83 -16.47
CA MET A 51 5.47 -3.83 -15.14
C MET A 51 6.98 -3.67 -15.26
N GLN A 52 7.55 -2.89 -14.35
CA GLN A 52 8.99 -2.64 -14.24
C GLN A 52 9.61 -3.32 -13.01
N ALA A 53 8.77 -3.83 -12.11
CA ALA A 53 9.15 -4.49 -10.87
C ALA A 53 8.04 -5.45 -10.41
N ASP A 54 8.38 -6.35 -9.50
CA ASP A 54 7.42 -7.20 -8.81
C ASP A 54 6.51 -6.36 -7.89
N LEU A 55 5.25 -6.74 -7.80
CA LEU A 55 4.28 -6.13 -6.88
C LEU A 55 3.94 -7.14 -5.78
N ASN A 56 4.32 -6.84 -4.55
CA ASN A 56 3.97 -7.65 -3.38
C ASN A 56 3.00 -6.88 -2.48
N CYS A 57 1.70 -7.10 -2.69
CA CYS A 57 0.65 -6.26 -2.14
C CYS A 57 -0.08 -6.94 -0.98
N ALA A 58 -0.35 -6.18 0.08
CA ALA A 58 -1.37 -6.55 1.05
C ALA A 58 -2.74 -6.07 0.52
N GLY A 59 -3.59 -6.98 0.05
CA GLY A 59 -4.90 -6.67 -0.54
C GLY A 59 -4.88 -6.52 -2.07
N ASN A 60 -5.67 -5.57 -2.58
CA ASN A 60 -5.81 -5.35 -4.01
C ASN A 60 -4.49 -4.85 -4.61
N ALA A 61 -4.01 -5.53 -5.65
CA ALA A 61 -2.78 -5.15 -6.33
C ALA A 61 -2.99 -3.96 -7.25
N LEU A 62 -3.80 -4.10 -8.29
CA LEU A 62 -4.09 -3.06 -9.28
C LEU A 62 -5.58 -3.04 -9.57
N VAL A 63 -6.17 -1.85 -9.66
CA VAL A 63 -7.57 -1.64 -10.06
C VAL A 63 -7.60 -1.21 -11.53
N LEU A 64 -8.38 -1.87 -12.38
CA LEU A 64 -8.53 -1.44 -13.79
C LEU A 64 -9.58 -0.33 -13.88
N GLY A 65 -9.15 0.89 -14.22
CA GLY A 65 -10.00 2.07 -14.22
C GLY A 65 -10.40 2.61 -15.59
N ALA A 66 -10.03 1.92 -16.66
CA ALA A 66 -10.44 2.23 -18.03
C ALA A 66 -10.55 0.96 -18.88
N ASP A 67 -11.32 1.04 -19.95
CA ASP A 67 -11.51 -0.06 -20.89
C ASP A 67 -10.28 -0.28 -21.77
N ASN A 68 -10.19 -1.49 -22.34
CA ASN A 68 -9.17 -1.85 -23.32
C ASN A 68 -7.71 -1.67 -22.84
N ILE A 69 -7.46 -1.84 -21.54
CA ILE A 69 -6.12 -1.81 -20.95
C ILE A 69 -5.49 -3.21 -20.97
N THR A 70 -4.23 -3.27 -21.39
CA THR A 70 -3.36 -4.43 -21.23
C THR A 70 -2.36 -4.17 -20.10
N ILE A 71 -2.27 -5.11 -19.16
CA ILE A 71 -1.16 -5.20 -18.22
C ILE A 71 -0.23 -6.30 -18.72
N ASN A 72 0.97 -5.91 -19.13
CA ASN A 72 2.03 -6.83 -19.46
C ASN A 72 2.95 -6.97 -18.24
N CYS A 73 3.02 -8.16 -17.66
CA CYS A 73 3.87 -8.37 -16.49
C CYS A 73 5.37 -8.29 -16.81
N GLY A 74 5.79 -8.37 -18.08
CA GLY A 74 7.20 -8.19 -18.45
C GLY A 74 8.18 -9.18 -17.82
N GLY A 75 7.69 -10.31 -17.29
CA GLY A 75 8.48 -11.27 -16.50
C GLY A 75 8.44 -11.06 -14.98
N HIS A 76 7.73 -10.05 -14.50
CA HIS A 76 7.52 -9.76 -13.08
C HIS A 76 6.30 -10.49 -12.51
N ILE A 77 6.22 -10.51 -11.18
CA ILE A 77 5.19 -11.22 -10.41
C ILE A 77 4.30 -10.23 -9.66
N ILE A 78 2.99 -10.46 -9.71
CA ILE A 78 2.03 -9.82 -8.80
C ILE A 78 1.65 -10.85 -7.73
N THR A 79 2.01 -10.57 -6.49
CA THR A 79 1.66 -11.37 -5.32
C THR A 79 0.71 -10.58 -4.44
N GLY A 80 -0.35 -11.24 -3.98
CA GLY A 80 -1.26 -10.70 -2.99
C GLY A 80 -1.50 -11.72 -1.89
N ASN A 81 -1.81 -11.27 -0.66
CA ASN A 81 -2.18 -12.18 0.42
C ASN A 81 -3.60 -12.78 0.26
N GLY A 82 -4.28 -12.49 -0.85
CA GLY A 82 -5.59 -13.05 -1.21
C GLY A 82 -6.71 -12.62 -0.26
N SER A 83 -7.48 -11.62 -0.67
CA SER A 83 -8.86 -11.48 -0.21
C SER A 83 -9.75 -11.92 -1.36
N VAL A 84 -10.66 -12.87 -1.15
CA VAL A 84 -11.72 -13.13 -2.14
C VAL A 84 -12.44 -11.81 -2.38
N GLY A 85 -12.49 -11.35 -3.63
CA GLY A 85 -13.11 -10.08 -3.98
C GLY A 85 -14.52 -10.03 -3.41
N GLN A 86 -14.79 -9.09 -2.51
CA GLN A 86 -16.14 -8.77 -2.08
C GLN A 86 -16.72 -7.90 -3.20
N GLU A 87 -17.49 -8.56 -4.06
CA GLU A 87 -18.34 -7.95 -5.08
C GLU A 87 -19.24 -6.84 -4.53
#